data_AF-A0A544ZG50-F1
#
_entry.id   AF-A0A544ZG50-F1
#
_cell.length_a   1.000
_cell.length_b   1.000
_cell.length_c   1.000
_cell.angle_alpha   90.00
_cell.angle_beta   90.00
_cell.angle_gamma   90.00
#
_symmetry.space_group_name_H-M   'P 1'
#
loop_
_entity.id
_entity.type
_entity.pdbx_description
1 polymer ?
#
loop_
_entity_poly.entity_id
_entity_poly.type
_entity_poly.pdbx_seq_one_letter_code
_entity_poly.pdbx_strand_id
1 'polypeptide(L)'
;MCGACGGPPADWAGPLVSGHRRRWAVARFAGAVCTGVRVRTVPQGWLVSGSTGGARVAPTLDRLLDHVARFLVPTGWDELEAALRDHEHGTGHEDDAHPGYRPPPAPHPPAAVTVMSVPSGGALHLRLAAFGLGVRAFDRRAVALDAPGRAAPFRLLAADGRIVGADPV
;
A
#
# COMPACT_ATOMS: atom_id res chain seq x y z
N MET A 1 -29.75 -18.51 -13.81
CA MET A 1 -28.67 -18.85 -12.86
C MET A 1 -27.49 -17.94 -13.14
N CYS A 2 -27.35 -16.81 -12.45
CA CYS A 2 -26.23 -15.87 -12.65
C CYS A 2 -25.26 -16.08 -11.48
N GLY A 3 -24.16 -16.79 -11.76
CA GLY A 3 -23.16 -17.18 -10.78
C GLY A 3 -22.36 -15.98 -10.30
N ALA A 4 -22.50 -15.69 -9.01
CA ALA A 4 -21.56 -14.90 -8.24
C ALA A 4 -20.19 -15.61 -8.27
N CYS A 5 -19.34 -15.24 -9.22
CA CYS A 5 -17.92 -15.58 -9.18
C CYS A 5 -17.17 -14.31 -8.78
N GLY A 6 -17.07 -14.12 -7.46
CA GLY A 6 -16.17 -13.17 -6.84
C GLY A 6 -14.72 -13.53 -7.20
N GLY A 7 -14.28 -13.03 -8.35
CA GLY A 7 -12.85 -12.98 -8.67
C GLY A 7 -12.11 -12.23 -7.55
N PRO A 8 -10.81 -12.50 -7.35
CA PRO A 8 -10.02 -11.69 -6.44
C PRO A 8 -10.26 -10.21 -6.77
N PRO A 9 -10.45 -9.33 -5.76
CA PRO A 9 -10.68 -7.92 -6.03
C PRO A 9 -9.57 -7.44 -6.97
N ALA A 10 -9.96 -6.70 -8.00
CA ALA A 10 -9.01 -6.13 -8.95
C ALA A 10 -7.87 -5.47 -8.17
N ASP A 11 -6.61 -5.71 -8.56
CA ASP A 11 -5.44 -5.14 -7.90
C ASP A 11 -5.46 -3.61 -8.04
N TRP A 12 -6.12 -2.95 -7.10
CA TRP A 12 -6.34 -1.50 -7.09
C TRP A 12 -5.02 -0.73 -7.08
N ALA A 13 -3.95 -1.35 -6.57
CA ALA A 13 -2.63 -0.76 -6.48
C ALA A 13 -1.75 -1.12 -7.68
N GLY A 14 -2.12 -2.11 -8.49
CA GLY A 14 -1.29 -2.72 -9.52
C GLY A 14 -0.61 -1.69 -10.43
N PRO A 15 -1.35 -0.76 -11.06
CA PRO A 15 -0.77 0.32 -11.85
C PRO A 15 0.11 1.30 -11.06
N LEU A 16 -0.20 1.55 -9.78
CA LEU A 16 0.51 2.51 -8.93
C LEU A 16 1.85 1.98 -8.38
N VAL A 17 1.99 0.65 -8.30
CA VAL A 17 3.21 -0.03 -7.83
C VAL A 17 3.88 -0.89 -8.90
N SER A 18 3.42 -0.79 -10.16
CA SER A 18 3.99 -1.54 -11.29
C SER A 18 5.45 -1.14 -11.52
N GLY A 19 6.28 -2.05 -12.02
CA GLY A 19 7.68 -1.79 -12.33
C GLY A 19 8.67 -2.30 -11.28
N HIS A 20 9.84 -2.72 -11.74
CA HIS A 20 10.82 -3.41 -10.90
C HIS A 20 11.28 -2.54 -9.72
N ARG A 21 11.65 -1.28 -9.95
CA ARG A 21 12.22 -0.42 -8.91
C ARG A 21 11.21 -0.09 -7.82
N ARG A 22 9.99 0.32 -8.16
CA ARG A 22 8.87 0.49 -7.21
C ARG A 22 8.60 -0.76 -6.38
N ARG A 23 8.49 -1.94 -7.02
CA ARG A 23 8.27 -3.20 -6.29
C ARG A 23 9.43 -3.51 -5.35
N TRP A 24 10.66 -3.24 -5.77
CA TRP A 24 11.85 -3.43 -4.95
C TRP A 24 11.89 -2.47 -3.77
N ALA A 25 11.54 -1.21 -3.98
CA ALA A 25 11.43 -0.20 -2.93
C ALA A 25 10.36 -0.58 -1.90
N VAL A 26 9.18 -1.04 -2.34
CA VAL A 26 8.14 -1.60 -1.46
C VAL A 26 8.67 -2.79 -0.66
N ALA A 27 9.38 -3.73 -1.30
CA ALA A 27 9.95 -4.89 -0.63
C ALA A 27 10.96 -4.50 0.46
N ARG A 28 11.87 -3.58 0.12
CA ARG A 28 12.89 -3.05 1.03
C ARG A 28 12.23 -2.33 2.21
N PHE A 29 11.28 -1.44 1.95
CA PHE A 29 10.55 -0.71 2.99
C PHE A 29 9.79 -1.67 3.91
N ALA A 30 8.97 -2.57 3.35
CA ALA A 30 8.23 -3.56 4.15
C ALA A 30 9.15 -4.45 4.98
N GLY A 31 10.28 -4.90 4.43
CA GLY A 31 11.28 -5.68 5.16
C GLY A 31 12.05 -4.90 6.23
N ALA A 32 12.11 -3.57 6.13
CA ALA A 32 12.74 -2.71 7.14
C ALA A 32 11.80 -2.41 8.31
N VAL A 33 10.51 -2.20 8.04
CA VAL A 33 9.52 -1.83 9.07
C VAL A 33 8.80 -3.03 9.68
N CYS A 34 8.94 -4.23 9.11
CA CYS A 34 8.35 -5.47 9.64
C CYS A 34 9.43 -6.43 10.16
N THR A 35 9.36 -6.82 11.43
CA THR A 35 10.36 -7.69 12.07
C THR A 35 10.06 -9.18 11.87
N GLY A 36 11.10 -10.02 11.82
CA GLY A 36 10.93 -11.49 11.72
C GLY A 36 10.47 -11.99 10.35
N VAL A 37 10.37 -11.11 9.34
CA VAL A 37 10.08 -11.45 7.96
C VAL A 37 11.12 -10.88 7.00
N ARG A 38 11.36 -11.59 5.91
CA ARG A 38 12.12 -11.10 4.76
C ARG A 38 11.18 -10.99 3.57
N VAL A 39 11.20 -9.82 2.92
CA VAL A 39 10.42 -9.55 1.71
C VAL A 39 11.39 -9.33 0.55
N ARG A 40 11.15 -10.02 -0.57
CA ARG A 40 11.91 -9.83 -1.81
C ARG A 40 10.97 -9.80 -3.01
N THR A 41 11.36 -9.10 -4.07
CA THR A 41 10.64 -9.13 -5.34
C THR A 41 10.87 -10.43 -6.08
N VAL A 42 9.83 -10.92 -6.76
CA VAL A 42 9.86 -12.03 -7.71
C VAL A 42 9.03 -11.65 -8.94
N PRO A 43 9.15 -12.32 -10.09
CA PRO A 43 8.37 -11.97 -11.28
C PRO A 43 6.86 -11.89 -11.02
N GLN A 44 6.34 -12.77 -10.16
CA GLN A 44 4.92 -12.86 -9.80
C GLN A 44 4.48 -11.86 -8.72
N GLY A 45 5.35 -10.98 -8.20
CA GLY A 45 5.02 -10.03 -7.13
C GLY A 45 6.10 -9.98 -6.05
N TRP A 46 5.74 -10.36 -4.82
CA TRP A 46 6.65 -10.42 -3.68
C TRP A 46 6.66 -11.81 -3.07
N LEU A 47 7.84 -12.27 -2.64
CA LEU A 47 7.98 -13.43 -1.77
C LEU A 47 8.22 -12.95 -0.35
N VAL A 48 7.38 -13.40 0.57
CA VAL A 48 7.52 -13.19 2.01
C VAL A 48 7.98 -14.49 2.64
N SER A 49 9.07 -14.48 3.40
CA SER A 49 9.59 -15.63 4.13
C SER A 49 9.80 -15.30 5.60
N GLY A 50 9.36 -16.17 6.50
CA GLY A 50 9.59 -16.03 7.95
C GLY A 50 10.84 -16.78 8.43
N SER A 51 11.20 -16.58 9.70
CA SER A 51 12.30 -17.29 10.38
C SER A 51 12.08 -18.81 10.49
N THR A 52 10.83 -19.27 10.42
CA THR A 52 10.45 -20.69 10.47
C THR A 52 10.56 -21.42 9.13
N GLY A 53 11.15 -20.78 8.10
CA GLY A 53 11.38 -21.38 6.78
C GLY A 53 10.16 -21.39 5.85
N GLY A 54 8.97 -21.03 6.34
CA GLY A 54 7.78 -20.87 5.49
C GLY A 54 7.90 -19.66 4.56
N ALA A 55 7.55 -19.85 3.28
CA ALA A 55 7.52 -18.80 2.27
C ALA A 55 6.16 -18.72 1.58
N ARG A 56 5.69 -17.51 1.27
CA ARG A 56 4.43 -17.24 0.57
C ARG A 56 4.63 -16.19 -0.51
N VAL A 57 4.04 -16.42 -1.67
CA VAL A 57 4.01 -15.43 -2.75
C VAL A 57 2.79 -14.54 -2.57
N ALA A 58 3.02 -13.23 -2.53
CA ALA A 58 2.02 -12.18 -2.56
C ALA A 58 1.98 -11.56 -3.96
N PRO A 59 0.94 -11.84 -4.77
CA PRO A 59 0.89 -11.37 -6.15
C PRO A 59 0.49 -9.89 -6.29
N THR A 60 -0.14 -9.31 -5.26
CA THR A 60 -0.60 -7.92 -5.24
C THR A 60 -0.06 -7.21 -4.00
N LEU A 61 -0.09 -5.87 -4.02
CA LEU A 61 0.30 -5.08 -2.84
C LEU A 61 -0.57 -5.49 -1.65
N ASP A 62 -1.88 -5.55 -1.83
CA ASP A 62 -2.84 -5.86 -0.78
C ASP A 62 -2.51 -7.20 -0.07
N ARG A 63 -2.19 -8.24 -0.85
CA ARG A 63 -1.77 -9.55 -0.33
C ARG A 63 -0.43 -9.51 0.39
N LEU A 64 0.51 -8.69 -0.08
CA LEU A 64 1.78 -8.48 0.63
C LEU A 64 1.50 -7.90 2.01
N LEU A 65 0.71 -6.83 2.06
CA LEU A 65 0.41 -6.11 3.30
C LEU A 65 -0.36 -7.00 4.30
N ASP A 66 -1.31 -7.81 3.82
CA ASP A 66 -2.00 -8.82 4.66
C ASP A 66 -1.02 -9.79 5.34
N HIS A 67 0.06 -10.17 4.64
CA HIS A 67 1.04 -11.12 5.17
C HIS A 67 2.02 -10.49 6.17
N VAL A 68 2.37 -9.22 5.98
CA VAL A 68 3.42 -8.57 6.77
C VAL A 68 2.90 -7.68 7.90
N ALA A 69 1.66 -7.20 7.85
CA ALA A 69 1.15 -6.19 8.79
C ALA A 69 1.26 -6.59 10.28
N ARG A 70 1.08 -7.88 10.62
CA ARG A 70 1.22 -8.38 12.00
C ARG A 70 2.65 -8.30 12.57
N PHE A 71 3.63 -8.04 11.70
CA PHE A 71 5.04 -7.94 12.05
C PHE A 71 5.51 -6.48 12.10
N LEU A 72 4.61 -5.53 11.84
CA LEU A 72 4.92 -4.10 11.81
C LEU A 72 5.46 -3.64 13.17
N VAL A 73 6.60 -2.95 13.14
CA VAL A 73 7.29 -2.45 14.34
C VAL A 73 6.74 -1.09 14.80
N PRO A 74 6.53 -0.09 13.92
CA PRO A 74 5.84 1.14 14.31
C PRO A 74 4.50 0.84 14.96
N THR A 75 4.14 1.59 16.01
CA THR A 75 2.92 1.39 16.80
C THR A 75 1.79 2.37 16.46
N GLY A 76 2.07 3.36 15.63
CA GLY A 76 1.11 4.36 15.16
C GLY A 76 1.55 5.08 13.90
N TRP A 77 0.69 6.00 13.43
CA TRP A 77 0.89 6.73 12.18
C TRP A 77 2.16 7.59 12.16
N ASP A 78 2.44 8.30 13.26
CA ASP A 78 3.60 9.20 13.35
C ASP A 78 4.94 8.44 13.24
N GLU A 79 5.07 7.31 13.94
CA GLU A 79 6.26 6.45 13.87
C GLU A 79 6.42 5.83 12.48
N LEU A 80 5.31 5.40 11.86
CA LEU A 80 5.33 4.83 10.52
C LEU A 80 5.71 5.88 9.47
N GLU A 81 5.23 7.12 9.61
CA GLU A 81 5.59 8.22 8.71
C GLU A 81 7.05 8.66 8.91
N ALA A 82 7.59 8.61 10.14
CA ALA A 82 9.01 8.81 10.38
C ALA A 82 9.86 7.75 9.66
N ALA A 83 9.53 6.46 9.84
CA ALA A 83 10.23 5.36 9.17
C ALA A 83 10.13 5.43 7.63
N LEU A 84 8.99 5.87 7.11
CA LEU A 84 8.78 6.09 5.68
C LEU A 84 9.71 7.17 5.12
N ARG A 85 9.83 8.32 5.80
CA ARG A 85 10.69 9.43 5.35
C ARG A 85 12.13 8.97 5.13
N ASP A 86 12.69 8.16 6.02
CA ASP A 86 14.06 7.63 5.87
C ASP A 86 14.25 6.81 4.58
N HIS A 87 13.17 6.17 4.09
CA HIS A 87 13.20 5.36 2.87
C HIS A 87 12.94 6.18 1.61
N GLU A 88 12.13 7.24 1.68
CA GLU A 88 11.84 8.14 0.55
C GLU A 88 13.09 8.88 0.06
N HIS A 89 14.01 9.25 0.97
CA HIS A 89 15.26 9.94 0.62
C HIS A 89 16.18 9.10 -0.30
N GLY A 90 16.03 7.77 -0.30
CA GLY A 90 16.87 6.86 -1.06
C GLY A 90 16.29 6.36 -2.39
N THR A 91 15.01 6.61 -2.68
CA THR A 91 14.32 6.02 -3.84
C THR A 91 14.45 6.79 -5.15
N GLY A 92 14.97 8.01 -5.13
CA GLY A 92 14.99 8.90 -6.30
C GLY A 92 13.58 9.29 -6.77
N HIS A 93 13.50 10.24 -7.71
CA HIS A 93 12.24 10.55 -8.37
C HIS A 93 11.95 9.48 -9.42
N GLU A 94 10.84 8.76 -9.26
CA GLU A 94 10.36 7.83 -10.27
C GLU A 94 9.06 8.33 -10.87
N ASP A 95 9.06 8.49 -12.20
CA ASP A 95 7.86 8.86 -12.92
C ASP A 95 6.76 7.84 -12.67
N ASP A 96 5.57 8.34 -12.33
CA ASP A 96 4.35 7.55 -12.28
C ASP A 96 4.13 6.90 -13.64
N ALA A 97 4.18 5.57 -13.71
CA ALA A 97 4.01 4.86 -14.99
C ALA A 97 2.58 4.95 -15.53
N HIS A 98 1.61 5.29 -14.68
CA HIS A 98 0.21 5.37 -15.04
C HIS A 98 -0.40 6.67 -14.48
N PRO A 99 0.05 7.84 -14.98
CA PRO A 99 -0.30 9.14 -14.38
C PRO A 99 -1.81 9.44 -14.43
N GLY A 100 -2.53 8.87 -15.41
CA GLY A 100 -3.98 8.99 -15.55
C GLY A 100 -4.79 7.96 -14.75
N TYR A 101 -4.16 6.96 -14.14
CA TYR A 101 -4.88 5.92 -13.40
C TYR A 101 -5.45 6.46 -12.08
N ARG A 102 -6.69 6.10 -11.77
CA ARG A 102 -7.30 6.28 -10.44
C ARG A 102 -7.75 4.91 -9.92
N PRO A 103 -7.57 4.63 -8.61
CA PRO A 103 -8.19 3.45 -8.00
C PRO A 103 -9.72 3.48 -8.19
N PRO A 104 -10.38 2.30 -8.21
CA PRO A 104 -11.83 2.23 -8.30
C PRO A 104 -12.52 3.02 -7.19
N PRO A 105 -13.65 3.71 -7.46
CA PRO A 105 -14.36 4.46 -6.44
C PRO A 105 -14.96 3.53 -5.38
N ALA A 106 -15.00 4.00 -4.12
CA ALA A 106 -15.71 3.33 -3.04
C ALA A 106 -17.22 3.48 -3.27
N PRO A 107 -18.01 2.38 -3.30
CA PRO A 107 -19.46 2.46 -3.52
C PRO A 107 -20.21 3.27 -2.45
N HIS A 108 -19.74 3.19 -1.20
CA HIS A 108 -20.28 3.91 -0.06
C HIS A 108 -19.09 4.53 0.71
N PRO A 109 -18.63 5.73 0.34
CA PRO A 109 -17.45 6.33 0.94
C PRO A 109 -17.73 6.70 2.40
N PRO A 110 -16.96 6.18 3.38
CA PRO A 110 -17.12 6.57 4.77
C PRO A 110 -16.54 7.97 5.03
N ALA A 111 -17.02 8.64 6.07
CA ALA A 111 -16.39 9.86 6.57
C ALA A 111 -15.00 9.50 7.14
N ALA A 112 -13.94 9.80 6.40
CA ALA A 112 -12.59 9.35 6.70
C ALA A 112 -11.66 10.51 7.08
N VAL A 113 -10.85 10.31 8.12
CA VAL A 113 -9.82 11.26 8.54
C VAL A 113 -8.54 11.04 7.72
N THR A 114 -7.95 12.11 7.18
CA THR A 114 -6.66 12.01 6.50
C THR A 114 -5.56 11.72 7.52
N VAL A 115 -4.86 10.61 7.35
CA VAL A 115 -3.72 10.21 8.21
C VAL A 115 -2.39 10.26 7.47
N MET A 116 -2.43 10.40 6.14
CA MET A 116 -1.24 10.48 5.31
C MET A 116 -1.53 11.29 4.05
N SER A 117 -0.53 12.04 3.59
CA SER A 117 -0.57 12.69 2.28
C SER A 117 0.66 12.34 1.47
N VAL A 118 0.51 12.27 0.15
CA VAL A 118 1.61 12.07 -0.80
C VAL A 118 2.10 13.44 -1.25
N PRO A 119 3.33 13.85 -0.88
CA PRO A 119 3.86 15.13 -1.32
C PRO A 119 4.10 15.14 -2.83
N SER A 120 4.14 16.32 -3.44
CA SER A 120 4.49 16.48 -4.85
C SER A 120 5.87 15.90 -5.12
N GLY A 121 5.94 14.95 -6.07
CA GLY A 121 7.17 14.22 -6.38
C GLY A 121 7.61 13.19 -5.34
N GLY A 122 6.80 12.93 -4.31
CA GLY A 122 7.02 11.89 -3.31
C GLY A 122 6.84 10.47 -3.85
N ALA A 123 7.36 9.49 -3.11
CA ALA A 123 7.31 8.08 -3.50
C ALA A 123 5.92 7.48 -3.24
N LEU A 124 4.98 7.72 -4.17
CA LEU A 124 3.59 7.24 -4.09
C LEU A 124 3.49 5.77 -3.68
N HIS A 125 4.28 4.89 -4.30
CA HIS A 125 4.28 3.46 -4.03
C HIS A 125 4.66 3.11 -2.58
N LEU A 126 5.57 3.86 -1.96
CA LEU A 126 5.94 3.69 -0.55
C LEU A 126 4.84 4.21 0.37
N ARG A 127 4.27 5.39 0.07
CA ARG A 127 3.14 5.97 0.81
C ARG A 127 1.92 5.05 0.80
N LEU A 128 1.62 4.42 -0.34
CA LEU A 128 0.57 3.40 -0.46
C LEU A 128 0.86 2.16 0.41
N ALA A 129 2.10 1.68 0.40
CA ALA A 129 2.51 0.55 1.23
C ALA A 129 2.40 0.88 2.73
N ALA A 130 2.90 2.05 3.14
CA ALA A 130 2.81 2.53 4.52
C ALA A 130 1.35 2.71 4.95
N PHE A 131 0.53 3.38 4.15
CA PHE A 131 -0.89 3.54 4.43
C PHE A 131 -1.59 2.19 4.61
N GLY A 132 -1.40 1.25 3.68
CA GLY A 132 -2.01 -0.07 3.77
C GLY A 132 -1.50 -0.93 4.94
N LEU A 133 -0.26 -0.73 5.41
CA LEU A 133 0.26 -1.33 6.64
C LEU A 133 -0.43 -0.76 7.88
N GLY A 134 -0.45 0.57 8.00
CA GLY A 134 -1.05 1.25 9.15
C GLY A 134 -2.55 0.99 9.26
N VAL A 135 -3.26 0.93 8.13
CA VAL A 135 -4.68 0.50 8.07
C VAL A 135 -4.86 -0.88 8.71
N ARG A 136 -4.00 -1.85 8.39
CA ARG A 136 -4.12 -3.21 8.92
C ARG A 136 -3.70 -3.35 10.38
N ALA A 137 -2.79 -2.49 10.84
CA ALA A 137 -2.14 -2.62 12.13
C ALA A 137 -2.73 -1.75 13.24
N PHE A 138 -3.12 -0.50 12.94
CA PHE A 138 -3.40 0.52 13.97
C PHE A 138 -4.89 0.83 14.10
N ASP A 139 -5.55 1.09 12.98
CA ASP A 139 -6.86 1.74 13.01
C ASP A 139 -7.95 0.90 12.35
N ARG A 140 -9.08 0.79 13.04
CA ARG A 140 -10.30 0.19 12.50
C ARG A 140 -11.27 1.25 11.98
N ARG A 141 -11.06 2.52 12.34
CA ARG A 141 -11.86 3.66 11.86
C ARG A 141 -11.61 3.93 10.38
N ALA A 142 -12.48 4.74 9.81
CA ALA A 142 -12.31 5.22 8.45
C ALA A 142 -11.16 6.25 8.37
N VAL A 143 -10.14 5.94 7.57
CA VAL A 143 -8.97 6.77 7.36
C VAL A 143 -8.68 6.95 5.88
N ALA A 144 -7.96 8.01 5.53
CA ALA A 144 -7.66 8.36 4.15
C ALA A 144 -6.18 8.68 3.92
N LEU A 145 -5.73 8.37 2.71
CA LEU A 145 -4.50 8.90 2.12
C LEU A 145 -4.85 9.84 0.97
N ASP A 146 -4.34 11.06 1.02
CA ASP A 146 -4.53 12.06 -0.03
C ASP A 146 -3.34 12.10 -0.98
N ALA A 147 -3.58 12.05 -2.30
CA ALA A 147 -2.56 12.20 -3.33
C ALA A 147 -2.87 13.39 -4.27
N PRO A 148 -2.88 14.64 -3.74
CA PRO A 148 -3.33 15.81 -4.50
C PRO A 148 -2.38 16.23 -5.62
N GLY A 149 -1.09 15.91 -5.50
CA GLY A 149 -0.05 16.30 -6.45
C GLY A 149 0.09 15.40 -7.69
N ARG A 150 -0.75 14.36 -7.84
CA ARG A 150 -0.74 13.50 -9.04
C ARG A 150 -1.44 14.18 -10.22
N ALA A 151 -1.08 13.77 -11.43
CA ALA A 151 -1.79 14.18 -12.66
C ALA A 151 -3.28 13.75 -12.64
N ALA A 152 -3.58 12.56 -12.10
CA ALA A 152 -4.92 12.18 -11.68
C ALA A 152 -4.99 12.12 -10.14
N PRO A 153 -5.36 13.24 -9.47
CA PRO A 153 -5.51 13.25 -8.01
C PRO A 153 -6.54 12.23 -7.55
N PHE A 154 -6.31 11.66 -6.36
CA PHE A 154 -7.28 10.81 -5.68
C PHE A 154 -7.11 10.92 -4.16
N ARG A 155 -8.20 10.59 -3.45
CA ARG A 155 -8.22 10.32 -2.02
C ARG A 155 -8.54 8.84 -1.83
N LEU A 156 -7.60 8.06 -1.31
CA LEU A 156 -7.78 6.63 -1.08
C LEU A 156 -8.37 6.41 0.30
N LEU A 157 -9.46 5.66 0.38
CA LEU A 157 -10.25 5.43 1.57
C LEU A 157 -10.01 4.02 2.10
N ALA A 158 -9.92 3.90 3.42
CA ALA A 158 -9.81 2.65 4.13
C ALA A 158 -10.70 2.63 5.36
N ALA A 159 -11.22 1.46 5.72
CA ALA A 159 -12.01 1.23 6.93
C ALA A 159 -11.88 -0.24 7.34
N ASP A 160 -12.05 -0.53 8.64
CA ASP A 160 -12.03 -1.89 9.20
C ASP A 160 -10.77 -2.71 8.84
N GLY A 161 -9.64 -2.03 8.66
CA GLY A 161 -8.37 -2.65 8.29
C GLY A 161 -8.24 -3.03 6.81
N ARG A 162 -9.07 -2.46 5.92
CA ARG A 162 -9.03 -2.70 4.48
C ARG A 162 -9.16 -1.43 3.66
N ILE A 163 -8.59 -1.45 2.46
CA ILE A 163 -8.84 -0.42 1.45
C ILE A 163 -10.24 -0.66 0.86
N VAL A 164 -11.08 0.38 0.83
CA VAL A 164 -12.47 0.29 0.36
C VAL A 164 -12.69 0.92 -1.01
N GLY A 165 -11.74 1.73 -1.49
CA GLY A 165 -11.78 2.40 -2.78
C GLY A 165 -11.27 3.83 -2.70
N ALA A 166 -11.39 4.59 -3.78
CA ALA A 166 -11.13 6.02 -3.79
C ALA A 166 -12.42 6.83 -3.59
N ASP A 167 -12.29 8.06 -3.09
CA ASP A 167 -13.38 9.02 -3.08
C ASP A 167 -13.82 9.33 -4.53
N PRO A 168 -15.12 9.26 -4.87
CA PRO A 168 -15.60 9.72 -6.17
C PRO A 168 -15.38 11.23 -6.31
N VAL A 169 -14.42 11.61 -7.16
CA VAL A 169 -14.18 13.01 -7.57
C VAL A 169 -15.31 13.49 -8.48
#